data_AF-A0A9D2PR37-F1
#
_entry.id   AF-A0A9D2PR37-F1
#
_cell.length_a   1.000
_cell.length_b   1.000
_cell.length_c   1.000
_cell.angle_alpha   90.00
_cell.angle_beta   90.00
_cell.angle_gamma   90.00
#
_symmetry.space_group_name_H-M   'P 1'
#
loop_
_entity.id
_entity.type
_entity.pdbx_description
1 polymer ?
#
loop_
_entity_poly.entity_id
_entity_poly.type
_entity_poly.pdbx_seq_one_letter_code
_entity_poly.pdbx_strand_id
1 'polypeptide(L)'
;MKKNCVLCGGKLRDGICTECGMDNRKSDDMYYDLMNRQECSAENLSHVHTEEGQAQEYAAPVLNKPRKAEKTTGSQQQKQRKQTEKPTEKTVSAARNRQAGSWSQPAGGMLRHHRTSLGVQGGKTLLILLVAGGVLLVNIGRNASQTNENVSVTEVEYDLSDYEPYDWTSVSAEGIPETGEVLETDLEAGSYYVGADLPVGIYTISGSTDCSYRVEDWTHWISIQETFGDPSYGIDTAEEVKLFEGAVVYVEGLYPLHFHTENAQTGQMREKTANPLTQSFQLFPNSETLVAGVDFPAGVYDVYAEGDETLGMLCCQLRYEEEGSFSNYIMMGVGDEQYPEYSTSYKNLVLSEGSEISADYGQFTLVPSEKIVTEDYYSYYENFY
;
A
#
# COMPACT_ATOMS: atom_id res chain seq x y z
N MET A 1 28.74 -41.77 -17.82
CA MET A 1 28.23 -40.99 -16.66
C MET A 1 29.34 -40.04 -16.21
N LYS A 2 29.01 -38.77 -15.96
CA LYS A 2 29.97 -37.77 -15.44
C LYS A 2 30.38 -38.16 -14.00
N LYS A 3 31.58 -37.78 -13.57
CA LYS A 3 32.08 -38.04 -12.19
C LYS A 3 31.83 -36.89 -11.22
N ASN A 4 31.53 -35.71 -11.75
CA ASN A 4 31.44 -34.44 -11.05
C ASN A 4 30.14 -33.74 -11.49
N CYS A 5 29.60 -32.89 -10.62
CA CYS A 5 28.40 -32.12 -10.84
C CYS A 5 28.59 -31.08 -11.94
N VAL A 6 27.57 -30.93 -12.78
CA VAL A 6 27.52 -29.99 -13.91
C VAL A 6 27.47 -28.54 -13.44
N LEU A 7 26.76 -28.24 -12.36
CA LEU A 7 26.61 -26.87 -11.84
C LEU A 7 27.84 -26.39 -11.06
N CYS A 8 28.35 -27.19 -10.12
CA CYS A 8 29.38 -26.74 -9.17
C CYS A 8 30.69 -27.55 -9.18
N GLY A 9 30.84 -28.53 -10.07
CA GLY A 9 32.03 -29.39 -10.12
C GLY A 9 32.20 -30.38 -8.94
N GLY A 10 31.31 -30.35 -7.94
CA GLY A 10 31.35 -31.21 -6.75
C GLY A 10 31.23 -32.71 -7.05
N LYS A 11 31.54 -33.58 -6.08
CA LYS A 11 31.48 -35.04 -6.30
C LYS A 11 30.04 -35.54 -6.41
N LEU A 12 29.85 -36.61 -7.18
CA LEU A 12 28.56 -37.27 -7.34
C LEU A 12 28.49 -38.58 -6.54
N ARG A 13 27.37 -38.81 -5.87
CA ARG A 13 26.98 -40.08 -5.23
C ARG A 13 25.63 -40.50 -5.80
N ASP A 14 25.58 -41.66 -6.45
CA ASP A 14 24.39 -42.19 -7.15
C ASP A 14 23.71 -41.20 -8.12
N GLY A 15 24.55 -40.34 -8.72
CA GLY A 15 24.14 -39.29 -9.66
C GLY A 15 23.72 -37.96 -9.01
N ILE A 16 23.59 -37.89 -7.70
CA ILE A 16 23.26 -36.66 -6.96
C ILE A 16 24.57 -36.01 -6.45
N CYS A 17 24.68 -34.68 -6.51
CA CYS A 17 25.85 -33.98 -5.97
C CYS A 17 25.85 -33.98 -4.44
N THR A 18 26.99 -34.31 -3.82
CA THR A 18 27.16 -34.28 -2.36
C THR A 18 27.25 -32.87 -1.79
N GLU A 19 27.55 -31.87 -2.61
CA GLU A 19 27.72 -30.48 -2.16
C GLU A 19 26.43 -29.66 -2.33
N CYS A 20 25.82 -29.66 -3.52
CA CYS A 20 24.65 -28.83 -3.84
C CYS A 20 23.33 -29.60 -4.01
N GLY A 21 23.31 -30.92 -3.81
CA GLY A 21 22.09 -31.74 -3.93
C GLY A 21 21.53 -31.92 -5.36
N MET A 22 22.14 -31.31 -6.40
CA MET A 22 21.65 -31.43 -7.78
C MET A 22 21.66 -32.88 -8.29
N ASP A 23 20.52 -33.34 -8.83
CA ASP A 23 20.40 -34.66 -9.46
C ASP A 23 20.89 -34.63 -10.92
N ASN A 24 22.14 -35.03 -11.13
CA ASN A 24 22.80 -35.06 -12.44
C ASN A 24 22.39 -36.30 -13.28
N ARG A 25 21.35 -37.04 -12.86
CA ARG A 25 20.69 -38.07 -13.69
C ARG A 25 19.59 -37.47 -14.56
N LYS A 26 19.01 -36.35 -14.14
CA LYS A 26 18.04 -35.57 -14.93
C LYS A 26 18.81 -34.57 -15.77
N SER A 27 19.17 -34.96 -16.99
CA SER A 27 19.72 -34.03 -17.97
C SER A 27 18.98 -34.17 -19.30
N ASP A 28 18.11 -33.22 -19.59
CA ASP A 28 17.72 -32.97 -20.98
C ASP A 28 18.94 -32.47 -21.75
N ASP A 29 19.15 -32.99 -22.95
CA ASP A 29 20.29 -32.59 -23.81
C ASP A 29 20.26 -31.07 -24.10
N MET A 30 19.07 -30.46 -24.10
CA MET A 30 18.87 -29.03 -24.26
C MET A 30 19.46 -28.20 -23.11
N TYR A 31 19.53 -28.73 -21.88
CA TYR A 31 20.11 -28.05 -20.72
C TYR A 31 21.66 -28.01 -20.79
N TYR A 32 22.27 -28.99 -21.46
CA TYR A 32 23.73 -29.00 -21.67
C TYR A 32 24.18 -27.99 -22.73
N ASP A 33 23.38 -27.74 -23.77
CA ASP A 33 23.76 -26.83 -24.86
C ASP A 33 23.69 -25.35 -24.42
N LEU A 34 22.86 -25.04 -23.42
CA LEU A 34 22.80 -23.74 -22.75
C LEU A 34 23.97 -23.55 -21.75
N MET A 35 24.20 -24.51 -20.85
CA MET A 35 25.26 -24.41 -19.82
C MET A 35 26.69 -24.40 -20.38
N ASN A 36 26.94 -24.98 -21.56
CA ASN A 36 28.29 -25.02 -22.17
C ASN A 36 28.63 -23.80 -23.05
N ARG A 37 27.77 -22.77 -23.11
CA ARG A 37 27.95 -21.57 -23.97
C ARG A 37 28.60 -20.36 -23.29
N GLN A 38 29.40 -20.57 -22.24
CA GLN A 38 30.21 -19.50 -21.64
C GLN A 38 31.66 -19.55 -22.13
N GLU A 39 32.14 -18.42 -22.65
CA GLU A 39 33.46 -18.28 -23.29
C GLU A 39 34.64 -18.50 -22.33
N CYS A 40 34.41 -18.46 -21.01
CA CYS A 40 35.43 -18.63 -19.96
C CYS A 40 35.48 -20.04 -19.34
N SER A 41 34.87 -21.05 -19.98
CA SER A 41 34.83 -22.45 -19.50
C SER A 41 36.20 -23.15 -19.32
N ALA A 42 37.30 -22.49 -19.69
CA ALA A 42 38.67 -22.97 -19.52
C ALA A 42 39.49 -22.22 -18.44
N GLU A 43 38.93 -21.19 -17.79
CA GLU A 43 39.66 -20.37 -16.81
C GLU A 43 39.37 -20.76 -15.34
N ASN A 44 40.23 -20.32 -14.42
CA ASN A 44 40.04 -20.56 -12.99
C ASN A 44 38.84 -19.75 -12.46
N LEU A 45 38.12 -20.32 -11.48
CA LEU A 45 36.92 -19.76 -10.83
C LEU A 45 37.15 -18.45 -10.01
N SER A 46 38.28 -17.76 -10.20
CA SER A 46 38.69 -16.56 -9.45
C SER A 46 39.27 -15.46 -10.35
N HIS A 47 38.92 -15.47 -11.64
CA HIS A 47 39.20 -14.35 -12.55
C HIS A 47 38.09 -13.27 -12.43
N VAL A 48 38.45 -12.03 -12.76
CA VAL A 48 37.53 -10.89 -12.81
C VAL A 48 37.65 -10.24 -14.18
N HIS A 49 36.51 -9.93 -14.81
CA HIS A 49 36.49 -9.16 -16.05
C HIS A 49 36.65 -7.67 -15.74
N THR A 50 37.60 -7.04 -16.44
CA THR A 50 37.74 -5.58 -16.46
C THR A 50 36.72 -4.96 -17.43
N GLU A 51 36.50 -3.64 -17.35
CA GLU A 51 35.55 -2.92 -18.23
C GLU A 51 35.85 -3.06 -19.74
N GLU A 52 37.08 -3.45 -20.09
CA GLU A 52 37.52 -3.75 -21.48
C GLU A 52 37.37 -5.25 -21.85
N GLY A 53 36.67 -6.04 -21.05
CA GLY A 53 36.34 -7.45 -21.30
C GLY A 53 37.44 -8.47 -21.00
N GLN A 54 38.67 -8.02 -20.68
CA GLN A 54 39.80 -8.91 -20.42
C GLN A 54 39.73 -9.49 -19.00
N ALA A 55 39.80 -10.82 -18.91
CA ALA A 55 39.90 -11.55 -17.65
C ALA A 55 41.30 -11.36 -17.02
N GLN A 56 41.32 -11.04 -15.72
CA GLN A 56 42.56 -10.96 -14.94
C GLN A 56 42.42 -11.69 -13.59
N GLU A 57 43.53 -12.21 -13.10
CA GLU A 57 43.59 -12.99 -11.87
C GLU A 57 43.49 -12.08 -10.62
N TYR A 58 42.55 -12.37 -9.72
CA TYR A 58 42.23 -11.48 -8.60
C TYR A 58 43.36 -11.42 -7.53
N ALA A 59 43.95 -10.22 -7.36
CA ALA A 59 44.92 -9.95 -6.30
C ALA A 59 44.25 -9.31 -5.06
N ALA A 60 44.14 -10.07 -3.97
CA ALA A 60 43.45 -9.63 -2.76
C ALA A 60 44.11 -8.39 -2.09
N PRO A 61 43.31 -7.38 -1.65
CA PRO A 61 43.84 -6.15 -1.04
C PRO A 61 44.32 -6.36 0.40
N VAL A 62 45.46 -5.76 0.76
CA VAL A 62 46.09 -5.90 2.08
C VAL A 62 45.51 -4.90 3.09
N LEU A 63 44.58 -5.37 3.94
CA LEU A 63 43.98 -4.61 5.04
C LEU A 63 44.90 -4.50 6.26
N ASN A 64 45.65 -3.39 6.36
CA ASN A 64 45.96 -2.61 7.58
C ASN A 64 47.13 -1.65 7.36
N LYS A 65 46.88 -0.33 7.43
CA LYS A 65 47.91 0.68 7.73
C LYS A 65 47.34 1.76 8.67
N PRO A 66 47.96 2.03 9.83
CA PRO A 66 47.48 3.06 10.74
C PRO A 66 47.66 4.47 10.17
N ARG A 67 46.61 5.29 10.29
CA ARG A 67 46.53 6.67 9.80
C ARG A 67 47.54 7.55 10.56
N LYS A 68 48.55 8.10 9.86
CA LYS A 68 49.44 9.13 10.43
C LYS A 68 48.70 10.46 10.57
N ALA A 69 48.93 11.16 11.66
CA ALA A 69 48.50 12.53 11.87
C ALA A 69 49.58 13.50 11.37
N GLU A 70 49.18 14.53 10.60
CA GLU A 70 50.07 15.62 10.19
C GLU A 70 49.63 16.95 10.82
N LYS A 71 50.62 17.75 11.20
CA LYS A 71 50.46 19.10 11.76
C LYS A 71 50.83 20.16 10.72
N THR A 72 50.23 21.33 10.89
CA THR A 72 50.20 22.47 9.97
C THR A 72 51.45 23.35 9.94
N THR A 73 51.80 23.83 8.74
CA THR A 73 52.45 25.12 8.41
C THR A 73 52.17 25.33 6.91
N GLY A 74 51.41 26.31 6.43
CA GLY A 74 51.57 27.78 6.50
C GLY A 74 51.79 28.26 5.04
N SER A 75 51.09 29.24 4.47
CA SER A 75 50.97 30.63 4.94
C SER A 75 50.09 31.51 4.01
N GLN A 76 49.48 32.56 4.59
CA GLN A 76 49.02 33.82 3.94
C GLN A 76 47.80 33.73 2.97
N GLN A 77 46.85 34.69 2.91
CA GLN A 77 46.87 36.09 3.37
C GLN A 77 45.48 36.64 3.83
N GLN A 78 45.54 37.69 4.67
CA GLN A 78 44.54 38.63 5.22
C GLN A 78 43.08 38.66 4.67
N LYS A 79 42.00 38.65 5.49
CA LYS A 79 41.52 39.56 6.58
C LYS A 79 40.75 40.84 6.14
N GLN A 80 39.46 40.88 6.49
CA GLN A 80 38.73 41.96 7.25
C GLN A 80 37.44 41.30 7.79
N ARG A 81 37.17 41.12 9.11
CA ARG A 81 36.70 42.08 10.16
C ARG A 81 35.54 42.97 9.65
N LYS A 82 34.40 43.20 10.34
CA LYS A 82 33.94 43.18 11.76
C LYS A 82 32.38 43.13 11.74
N GLN A 83 31.56 42.91 12.79
CA GLN A 83 31.68 42.41 14.19
C GLN A 83 30.27 41.94 14.67
N THR A 84 30.18 41.15 15.74
CA THR A 84 28.95 40.77 16.48
C THR A 84 28.44 41.86 17.43
N GLU A 85 27.12 41.94 17.65
CA GLU A 85 26.50 42.37 18.91
C GLU A 85 25.07 41.78 19.07
N LYS A 86 24.65 41.47 20.31
CA LYS A 86 23.32 40.99 20.75
C LYS A 86 22.84 41.92 21.91
N PRO A 87 21.69 41.69 22.56
CA PRO A 87 20.30 41.85 22.11
C PRO A 87 19.55 42.86 23.00
N THR A 88 18.30 43.26 22.70
CA THR A 88 17.42 43.87 23.72
C THR A 88 15.93 43.65 23.43
N GLU A 89 15.16 43.49 24.49
CA GLU A 89 13.71 43.21 24.53
C GLU A 89 12.83 44.41 24.13
N LYS A 90 11.58 44.15 23.72
CA LYS A 90 10.35 44.82 24.25
C LYS A 90 9.03 44.25 23.69
N THR A 91 8.38 43.44 24.52
CA THR A 91 6.98 43.55 24.99
C THR A 91 5.85 44.13 24.09
N VAL A 92 4.91 43.24 23.73
CA VAL A 92 3.42 43.36 23.78
C VAL A 92 2.71 44.63 23.27
N SER A 93 1.80 44.45 22.30
CA SER A 93 0.39 44.91 22.43
C SER A 93 -0.54 44.25 21.40
N ALA A 94 -1.66 43.68 21.86
CA ALA A 94 -2.74 43.20 21.02
C ALA A 94 -3.76 44.31 20.70
N ALA A 95 -4.41 44.26 19.53
CA ALA A 95 -5.59 45.07 19.24
C ALA A 95 -6.56 44.34 18.29
N ARG A 96 -7.77 44.06 18.80
CA ARG A 96 -8.98 43.77 17.99
C ARG A 96 -9.30 44.99 17.10
N ASN A 97 -9.86 44.81 15.90
CA ASN A 97 -11.32 44.68 15.77
C ASN A 97 -11.82 44.32 14.36
N ARG A 98 -13.01 43.73 14.36
CA ARG A 98 -13.91 43.33 13.26
C ARG A 98 -14.06 44.33 12.12
N GLN A 99 -14.29 43.81 10.91
CA GLN A 99 -15.38 44.29 10.06
C GLN A 99 -16.00 43.14 9.25
N ALA A 100 -17.34 43.09 9.22
CA ALA A 100 -18.09 42.12 8.42
C ALA A 100 -18.47 42.75 7.07
N GLY A 101 -18.49 41.95 6.00
CA GLY A 101 -18.91 42.36 4.67
C GLY A 101 -19.79 41.28 4.03
N SER A 102 -21.04 41.63 3.73
CA SER A 102 -22.01 40.74 3.06
C SER A 102 -21.99 40.98 1.55
N TRP A 103 -21.83 39.92 0.76
CA TRP A 103 -22.08 39.84 -0.69
C TRP A 103 -22.58 38.40 -0.96
N SER A 104 -23.86 38.14 -1.24
CA SER A 104 -24.67 38.43 -2.44
C SER A 104 -24.34 37.53 -3.65
N GLN A 105 -25.33 36.73 -4.07
CA GLN A 105 -25.30 35.89 -5.27
C GLN A 105 -25.05 36.68 -6.56
N PRO A 106 -24.54 36.01 -7.61
CA PRO A 106 -25.01 36.21 -8.97
C PRO A 106 -25.78 34.98 -9.48
N ALA A 107 -26.95 35.22 -10.07
CA ALA A 107 -27.69 34.22 -10.84
C ALA A 107 -27.43 34.40 -12.34
N GLY A 108 -27.52 33.30 -13.12
CA GLY A 108 -27.76 33.34 -14.55
C GLY A 108 -26.58 32.90 -15.44
N GLY A 109 -26.74 31.76 -16.11
CA GLY A 109 -25.73 31.21 -17.04
C GLY A 109 -26.19 29.96 -17.80
N MET A 110 -27.46 29.87 -18.18
CA MET A 110 -28.02 28.68 -18.84
C MET A 110 -27.45 28.50 -20.25
N LEU A 111 -26.69 27.42 -20.48
CA LEU A 111 -26.36 26.92 -21.82
C LEU A 111 -26.72 25.44 -21.97
N ARG A 112 -27.88 25.19 -22.58
CA ARG A 112 -28.26 23.87 -23.10
C ARG A 112 -27.27 23.44 -24.18
N HIS A 113 -26.79 22.21 -24.11
CA HIS A 113 -26.40 21.47 -25.32
C HIS A 113 -27.14 20.13 -25.44
N HIS A 114 -27.25 19.67 -26.68
CA HIS A 114 -28.26 18.73 -27.14
C HIS A 114 -27.83 17.26 -26.94
N ARG A 115 -28.78 16.38 -26.55
CA ARG A 115 -28.58 14.92 -26.67
C ARG A 115 -28.52 14.54 -28.15
N THR A 116 -27.55 13.69 -28.50
CA THR A 116 -27.64 12.77 -29.64
C THR A 116 -27.21 11.39 -29.17
N SER A 117 -28.15 10.45 -29.15
CA SER A 117 -27.89 9.06 -28.81
C SER A 117 -27.21 8.32 -29.97
N LEU A 118 -26.13 7.61 -29.69
CA LEU A 118 -25.67 6.48 -30.50
C LEU A 118 -25.38 5.32 -29.54
N GLY A 119 -26.22 4.29 -29.60
CA GLY A 119 -26.00 3.08 -28.83
C GLY A 119 -24.88 2.24 -29.44
N VAL A 120 -24.06 1.64 -28.58
CA VAL A 120 -23.02 0.67 -28.98
C VAL A 120 -23.09 -0.52 -28.05
N GLN A 121 -23.54 -1.67 -28.56
CA GLN A 121 -23.29 -2.96 -27.93
C GLN A 121 -21.78 -3.25 -28.04
N GLY A 122 -21.07 -3.30 -26.92
CA GLY A 122 -19.61 -3.53 -26.94
C GLY A 122 -18.87 -3.45 -25.60
N GLY A 123 -19.57 -3.46 -24.46
CA GLY A 123 -19.00 -3.22 -23.13
C GLY A 123 -18.57 -4.47 -22.36
N LYS A 124 -17.69 -5.32 -22.92
CA LYS A 124 -17.06 -6.43 -22.15
C LYS A 124 -15.54 -6.60 -22.34
N THR A 125 -14.92 -5.93 -23.31
CA THR A 125 -13.47 -6.07 -23.58
C THR A 125 -12.65 -4.81 -23.27
N LEU A 126 -13.30 -3.66 -23.03
CA LEU A 126 -12.58 -2.40 -22.74
C LEU A 126 -12.19 -2.23 -21.26
N LEU A 127 -12.98 -2.79 -20.33
CA LEU A 127 -12.79 -2.61 -18.88
C LEU A 127 -11.48 -3.25 -18.36
N ILE A 128 -11.15 -4.46 -18.83
CA ILE A 128 -9.92 -5.17 -18.44
C ILE A 128 -8.65 -4.39 -18.87
N LEU A 129 -8.72 -3.68 -20.00
CA LEU A 129 -7.61 -2.85 -20.50
C LEU A 129 -7.45 -1.52 -19.74
N LEU A 130 -8.50 -1.01 -19.10
CA LEU A 130 -8.41 0.20 -18.28
C LEU A 130 -7.81 -0.09 -16.90
N VAL A 131 -8.17 -1.22 -16.27
CA VAL A 131 -7.56 -1.67 -15.00
C VAL A 131 -6.06 -1.93 -15.19
N ALA A 132 -5.65 -2.62 -16.26
CA ALA A 132 -4.24 -2.82 -16.58
C ALA A 132 -3.50 -1.54 -17.05
N GLY A 133 -4.21 -0.59 -17.67
CA GLY A 133 -3.63 0.64 -18.21
C GLY A 133 -3.45 1.75 -17.17
N GLY A 134 -4.34 1.86 -16.17
CA GLY A 134 -4.30 2.89 -15.15
C GLY A 134 -3.04 2.82 -14.26
N VAL A 135 -2.68 1.60 -13.84
CA VAL A 135 -1.51 1.35 -12.98
C VAL A 135 -0.19 1.74 -13.67
N LEU A 136 -0.11 1.65 -14.99
CA LEU A 136 1.12 1.94 -15.74
C LEU A 136 1.36 3.44 -16.00
N LEU A 137 0.29 4.26 -16.02
CA LEU A 137 0.39 5.67 -16.45
C LEU A 137 0.82 6.64 -15.33
N VAL A 138 0.60 6.30 -14.06
CA VAL A 138 0.94 7.17 -12.91
C VAL A 138 2.46 7.39 -12.79
N ASN A 139 3.28 6.40 -13.18
CA ASN A 139 4.74 6.49 -13.06
C ASN A 139 5.46 7.29 -14.16
N ILE A 140 4.76 7.76 -15.20
CA ILE A 140 5.37 8.50 -16.33
C ILE A 140 5.13 10.03 -16.21
N GLY A 141 4.34 10.47 -15.23
CA GLY A 141 3.97 11.88 -15.01
C GLY A 141 5.09 12.85 -14.57
N ARG A 142 6.33 12.37 -14.39
CA ARG A 142 7.48 13.20 -13.97
C ARG A 142 8.73 12.94 -14.82
N ASN A 143 8.74 13.44 -16.05
CA ASN A 143 9.91 14.15 -16.61
C ASN A 143 9.52 14.92 -17.89
N ALA A 144 9.87 16.20 -17.93
CA ALA A 144 9.55 17.06 -19.07
C ALA A 144 10.57 16.91 -20.21
N SER A 145 10.09 17.06 -21.45
CA SER A 145 10.80 17.69 -22.57
C SER A 145 12.25 17.28 -22.84
N GLN A 146 12.47 16.35 -23.79
CA GLN A 146 13.18 16.63 -25.08
C GLN A 146 13.46 15.38 -25.94
N THR A 147 13.37 15.60 -27.26
CA THR A 147 14.05 14.91 -28.39
C THR A 147 13.87 13.40 -28.63
N ASN A 148 13.58 13.08 -29.91
CA ASN A 148 13.65 11.72 -30.45
C ASN A 148 15.09 11.21 -30.50
N GLU A 149 15.39 10.11 -29.81
CA GLU A 149 16.46 9.18 -30.20
C GLU A 149 15.94 7.73 -30.20
N ASN A 150 16.51 6.89 -31.05
CA ASN A 150 16.01 5.55 -31.32
C ASN A 150 16.37 4.61 -30.15
N VAL A 151 15.37 4.18 -29.37
CA VAL A 151 15.58 3.24 -28.26
C VAL A 151 15.89 1.83 -28.81
N SER A 152 17.11 1.38 -28.63
CA SER A 152 17.48 -0.04 -28.74
C SER A 152 16.98 -0.77 -27.50
N VAL A 153 16.10 -1.76 -27.67
CA VAL A 153 15.65 -2.62 -26.58
C VAL A 153 16.81 -3.51 -26.14
N THR A 154 17.33 -3.28 -24.94
CA THR A 154 18.17 -4.23 -24.21
C THR A 154 17.29 -5.05 -23.28
N GLU A 155 17.27 -6.37 -23.47
CA GLU A 155 16.70 -7.29 -22.49
C GLU A 155 17.53 -7.20 -21.20
N VAL A 156 16.87 -6.86 -20.10
CA VAL A 156 17.45 -6.88 -18.76
C VAL A 156 17.01 -8.19 -18.12
N GLU A 157 17.93 -9.16 -18.06
CA GLU A 157 17.73 -10.36 -17.22
C GLU A 157 17.77 -9.93 -15.75
N TYR A 158 16.67 -10.16 -15.03
CA TYR A 158 16.61 -9.98 -13.59
C TYR A 158 17.16 -11.23 -12.92
N ASP A 159 18.32 -11.10 -12.27
CA ASP A 159 18.85 -12.18 -11.44
C ASP A 159 18.04 -12.31 -10.16
N LEU A 160 17.25 -13.38 -10.08
CA LEU A 160 16.38 -13.69 -8.94
C LEU A 160 17.06 -14.68 -7.96
N SER A 161 18.36 -14.98 -8.11
CA SER A 161 19.03 -15.97 -7.24
C SER A 161 19.12 -15.56 -5.78
N ASP A 162 19.08 -14.26 -5.49
CA ASP A 162 19.13 -13.67 -4.14
C ASP A 162 17.74 -13.34 -3.57
N TYR A 163 16.64 -13.76 -4.23
CA TYR A 163 15.28 -13.60 -3.68
C TYR A 163 15.01 -14.67 -2.61
N GLU A 164 15.49 -14.43 -1.39
CA GLU A 164 14.96 -15.12 -0.21
C GLU A 164 13.48 -14.70 -0.02
N PRO A 165 12.52 -15.64 0.06
CA PRO A 165 11.13 -15.31 0.34
C PRO A 165 11.05 -14.58 1.67
N TYR A 166 10.45 -13.39 1.67
CA TYR A 166 10.36 -12.54 2.86
C TYR A 166 9.57 -13.29 3.95
N ASP A 167 10.23 -13.68 5.04
CA ASP A 167 9.59 -14.38 6.16
C ASP A 167 8.78 -13.38 6.99
N TRP A 168 7.57 -13.11 6.52
CA TRP A 168 6.56 -12.26 7.15
C TRP A 168 6.21 -12.70 8.58
N THR A 169 6.54 -13.93 8.99
CA THR A 169 6.29 -14.39 10.36
C THR A 169 7.28 -13.80 11.38
N SER A 170 8.43 -13.29 10.90
CA SER A 170 9.59 -12.90 11.70
C SER A 170 9.63 -11.42 12.15
N VAL A 171 8.48 -10.76 12.26
CA VAL A 171 8.40 -9.36 12.68
C VAL A 171 8.48 -9.18 14.22
N SER A 172 9.06 -8.06 14.62
CA SER A 172 9.66 -7.71 15.92
C SER A 172 8.93 -8.08 17.22
N ALA A 173 9.63 -8.85 18.06
CA ALA A 173 9.87 -8.75 19.52
C ALA A 173 8.88 -8.14 20.56
N GLU A 174 7.72 -7.59 20.22
CA GLU A 174 6.62 -7.34 21.15
C GLU A 174 5.47 -8.30 20.84
N GLY A 175 5.25 -9.27 21.74
CA GLY A 175 4.25 -10.31 21.56
C GLY A 175 2.88 -9.86 22.08
N ILE A 176 1.84 -10.05 21.26
CA ILE A 176 0.45 -10.05 21.73
C ILE A 176 0.35 -11.04 22.91
N PRO A 177 -0.24 -10.68 24.05
CA PRO A 177 -0.31 -11.58 25.21
C PRO A 177 -0.97 -12.93 24.86
N GLU A 178 -0.33 -14.04 25.23
CA GLU A 178 -0.85 -15.40 24.96
C GLU A 178 -2.19 -15.69 25.69
N THR A 179 -2.56 -14.87 26.67
CA THR A 179 -3.80 -15.02 27.45
C THR A 179 -4.68 -13.79 27.30
N GLY A 180 -5.98 -13.99 27.07
CA GLY A 180 -6.99 -12.96 27.09
C GLY A 180 -8.39 -13.54 27.27
N GLU A 181 -9.38 -12.85 26.76
CA GLU A 181 -10.75 -13.34 26.67
C GLU A 181 -11.00 -14.04 25.32
N VAL A 182 -11.93 -15.00 25.29
CA VAL A 182 -12.42 -15.56 24.02
C VAL A 182 -13.44 -14.58 23.46
N LEU A 183 -13.26 -14.17 22.20
CA LEU A 183 -14.16 -13.27 21.48
C LEU A 183 -14.52 -13.85 20.11
N GLU A 184 -15.80 -13.75 19.76
CA GLU A 184 -16.33 -14.00 18.43
C GLU A 184 -17.12 -12.76 17.98
N THR A 185 -16.90 -12.31 16.74
CA THR A 185 -17.63 -11.18 16.15
C THR A 185 -17.72 -11.30 14.63
N ASP A 186 -18.83 -10.85 14.06
CA ASP A 186 -19.05 -10.82 12.62
C ASP A 186 -18.94 -9.36 12.14
N LEU A 187 -18.05 -9.10 11.17
CA LEU A 187 -17.82 -7.77 10.63
C LEU A 187 -18.33 -7.65 9.19
N GLU A 188 -19.25 -6.70 8.96
CA GLU A 188 -19.67 -6.26 7.62
C GLU A 188 -18.53 -5.54 6.89
N ALA A 189 -18.68 -5.26 5.59
CA ALA A 189 -17.71 -4.43 4.87
C ALA A 189 -17.51 -3.07 5.54
N GLY A 190 -16.25 -2.65 5.71
CA GLY A 190 -15.90 -1.45 6.48
C GLY A 190 -14.42 -1.37 6.87
N SER A 191 -14.04 -0.30 7.56
CA SER A 191 -12.74 -0.14 8.21
C SER A 191 -12.87 -0.16 9.74
N TYR A 192 -12.05 -0.97 10.41
CA TYR A 192 -12.15 -1.26 11.84
C TYR A 192 -10.80 -1.06 12.52
N TYR A 193 -10.78 -0.26 13.60
CA TYR A 193 -9.57 0.10 14.32
C TYR A 193 -9.29 -0.89 15.46
N VAL A 194 -8.13 -1.51 15.46
CA VAL A 194 -7.72 -2.43 16.53
C VAL A 194 -7.32 -1.61 17.76
N GLY A 195 -7.94 -1.92 18.89
CA GLY A 195 -7.96 -1.10 20.11
C GLY A 195 -9.30 -0.40 20.37
N ALA A 196 -10.24 -0.38 19.42
CA ALA A 196 -11.54 0.30 19.59
C ALA A 196 -12.74 -0.41 18.97
N ASP A 197 -12.58 -1.00 17.78
CA ASP A 197 -13.59 -1.83 17.12
C ASP A 197 -13.34 -3.32 17.35
N LEU A 198 -12.08 -3.73 17.23
CA LEU A 198 -11.56 -5.05 17.61
C LEU A 198 -10.56 -4.90 18.75
N PRO A 199 -10.51 -5.77 19.77
CA PRO A 199 -9.40 -5.79 20.72
C PRO A 199 -8.11 -6.30 20.06
N VAL A 200 -6.97 -5.97 20.68
CA VAL A 200 -5.69 -6.61 20.36
C VAL A 200 -5.80 -8.12 20.61
N GLY A 201 -5.30 -8.94 19.68
CA GLY A 201 -5.45 -10.40 19.74
C GLY A 201 -4.84 -11.12 18.54
N ILE A 202 -4.77 -12.44 18.61
CA ILE A 202 -4.41 -13.32 17.49
C ILE A 202 -5.69 -13.99 17.01
N TYR A 203 -6.01 -13.81 15.73
CA TYR A 203 -7.31 -14.14 15.16
C TYR A 203 -7.26 -15.28 14.16
N THR A 204 -8.35 -16.05 14.18
CA THR A 204 -8.78 -16.91 13.08
C THR A 204 -9.95 -16.20 12.39
N ILE A 205 -9.85 -16.01 11.07
CA ILE A 205 -10.85 -15.29 10.27
C ILE A 205 -11.39 -16.24 9.20
N SER A 206 -12.71 -16.32 9.05
CA SER A 206 -13.37 -17.09 7.99
C SER A 206 -14.46 -16.28 7.28
N GLY A 207 -14.73 -16.62 6.02
CA GLY A 207 -15.59 -15.82 5.15
C GLY A 207 -16.30 -16.64 4.09
N SER A 208 -17.25 -16.01 3.41
CA SER A 208 -17.87 -16.55 2.19
C SER A 208 -17.00 -16.24 0.97
N THR A 209 -17.22 -16.96 -0.14
CA THR A 209 -16.59 -16.68 -1.43
C THR A 209 -16.71 -15.20 -1.81
N ASP A 210 -15.66 -14.66 -2.42
CA ASP A 210 -15.51 -13.27 -2.88
C ASP A 210 -15.49 -12.20 -1.77
N CYS A 211 -15.60 -12.58 -0.50
CA CYS A 211 -15.33 -11.70 0.63
C CYS A 211 -13.81 -11.66 0.89
N SER A 212 -13.29 -10.53 1.38
CA SER A 212 -11.86 -10.37 1.65
C SER A 212 -11.60 -9.48 2.87
N TYR A 213 -10.40 -9.61 3.44
CA TYR A 213 -9.89 -8.66 4.43
C TYR A 213 -8.49 -8.17 4.06
N ARG A 214 -8.16 -6.97 4.53
CA ARG A 214 -6.80 -6.42 4.50
C ARG A 214 -6.44 -5.87 5.88
N VAL A 215 -5.23 -6.13 6.35
CA VAL A 215 -4.67 -5.55 7.59
C VAL A 215 -3.49 -4.68 7.23
N GLU A 216 -3.55 -3.41 7.60
CA GLU A 216 -2.47 -2.44 7.47
C GLU A 216 -1.97 -2.03 8.85
N ASP A 217 -0.67 -2.25 9.09
CA ASP A 217 0.04 -1.84 10.30
C ASP A 217 1.55 -1.77 10.01
N TRP A 218 2.02 -0.59 9.64
CA TRP A 218 3.42 -0.35 9.26
C TRP A 218 4.35 -0.33 10.48
N THR A 219 3.83 0.04 11.66
CA THR A 219 4.54 -0.03 12.95
C THR A 219 5.00 -1.47 13.25
N HIS A 220 4.19 -2.46 12.88
CA HIS A 220 4.51 -3.88 12.98
C HIS A 220 4.75 -4.55 11.61
N TRP A 221 5.07 -3.77 10.56
CA TRP A 221 5.37 -4.23 9.20
C TRP A 221 4.38 -5.29 8.63
N ILE A 222 3.11 -5.19 8.99
CA ILE A 222 2.01 -6.04 8.52
C ILE A 222 1.27 -5.31 7.39
N SER A 223 1.22 -5.97 6.24
CA SER A 223 0.43 -5.59 5.06
C SER A 223 -0.09 -6.90 4.45
N ILE A 224 -1.19 -7.42 5.00
CA ILE A 224 -1.79 -8.71 4.62
C ILE A 224 -3.09 -8.42 3.88
N GLN A 225 -3.34 -9.09 2.75
CA GLN A 225 -4.65 -9.11 2.10
C GLN A 225 -4.97 -10.52 1.62
N GLU A 226 -6.15 -11.03 1.97
CA GLU A 226 -6.59 -12.38 1.63
C GLU A 226 -8.05 -12.37 1.18
N THR A 227 -8.38 -13.21 0.18
CA THR A 227 -9.73 -13.39 -0.34
C THR A 227 -10.22 -14.80 -0.03
N PHE A 228 -11.46 -14.92 0.44
CA PHE A 228 -12.06 -16.21 0.79
C PHE A 228 -12.70 -16.91 -0.41
N GLY A 229 -12.63 -18.24 -0.43
CA GLY A 229 -13.46 -19.10 -1.27
C GLY A 229 -13.24 -19.06 -2.79
N ASP A 230 -12.28 -18.29 -3.32
CA ASP A 230 -11.86 -18.42 -4.72
C ASP A 230 -11.09 -19.75 -4.93
N PRO A 231 -11.51 -20.65 -5.85
CA PRO A 231 -10.88 -21.97 -6.00
C PRO A 231 -9.44 -22.00 -6.56
N SER A 232 -8.92 -20.85 -7.00
CA SER A 232 -7.65 -20.70 -7.71
C SER A 232 -6.57 -20.03 -6.85
N TYR A 233 -6.95 -19.08 -6.00
CA TYR A 233 -6.04 -18.34 -5.10
C TYR A 233 -6.64 -18.00 -3.73
N GLY A 234 -7.91 -18.31 -3.47
CA GLY A 234 -8.56 -17.97 -2.21
C GLY A 234 -8.32 -19.00 -1.10
N ILE A 235 -8.58 -18.57 0.13
CA ILE A 235 -8.46 -19.38 1.35
C ILE A 235 -9.83 -19.76 1.91
N ASP A 236 -9.92 -20.86 2.67
CA ASP A 236 -11.12 -21.19 3.44
C ASP A 236 -11.15 -20.46 4.80
N THR A 237 -9.98 -20.21 5.38
CA THR A 237 -9.79 -19.63 6.72
C THR A 237 -8.37 -19.04 6.80
N ALA A 238 -8.23 -17.86 7.39
CA ALA A 238 -6.93 -17.30 7.79
C ALA A 238 -6.67 -17.63 9.26
N GLU A 239 -5.47 -18.13 9.57
CA GLU A 239 -5.04 -18.50 10.92
C GLU A 239 -3.86 -17.60 11.35
N GLU A 240 -3.64 -17.46 12.67
CA GLU A 240 -2.55 -16.68 13.25
C GLU A 240 -2.49 -15.18 12.86
N VAL A 241 -3.63 -14.57 12.51
CA VAL A 241 -3.71 -13.16 12.12
C VAL A 241 -3.50 -12.26 13.34
N LYS A 242 -2.31 -11.66 13.45
CA LYS A 242 -1.92 -10.79 14.57
C LYS A 242 -2.51 -9.39 14.37
N LEU A 243 -3.34 -8.95 15.31
CA LEU A 243 -3.93 -7.60 15.32
C LEU A 243 -3.38 -6.81 16.52
N PHE A 244 -2.54 -5.82 16.26
CA PHE A 244 -1.94 -4.93 17.25
C PHE A 244 -2.71 -3.60 17.38
N GLU A 245 -2.55 -2.90 18.50
CA GLU A 245 -3.17 -1.58 18.73
C GLU A 245 -2.80 -0.59 17.61
N GLY A 246 -3.80 0.05 17.01
CA GLY A 246 -3.62 0.98 15.90
C GLY A 246 -3.60 0.36 14.50
N ALA A 247 -3.57 -0.97 14.38
CA ALA A 247 -3.78 -1.63 13.09
C ALA A 247 -5.20 -1.32 12.55
N VAL A 248 -5.32 -1.17 11.22
CA VAL A 248 -6.61 -0.98 10.56
C VAL A 248 -6.96 -2.22 9.76
N VAL A 249 -8.10 -2.84 10.10
CA VAL A 249 -8.67 -3.98 9.37
C VAL A 249 -9.74 -3.46 8.41
N TYR A 250 -9.51 -3.65 7.11
CA TYR A 250 -10.48 -3.42 6.05
C TYR A 250 -11.19 -4.74 5.76
N VAL A 251 -12.52 -4.70 5.66
CA VAL A 251 -13.37 -5.84 5.25
C VAL A 251 -14.15 -5.45 3.99
N GLU A 252 -14.22 -6.35 3.02
CA GLU A 252 -14.94 -6.17 1.76
C GLU A 252 -15.71 -7.44 1.36
N GLY A 253 -16.80 -7.28 0.60
CA GLY A 253 -17.70 -8.35 0.16
C GLY A 253 -19.12 -8.23 0.73
N LEU A 254 -20.10 -8.93 0.13
CA LEU A 254 -21.51 -8.86 0.56
C LEU A 254 -21.73 -9.40 1.99
N TYR A 255 -21.07 -10.49 2.35
CA TYR A 255 -21.34 -11.21 3.59
C TYR A 255 -20.34 -10.82 4.69
N PRO A 256 -20.77 -10.76 5.97
CA PRO A 256 -19.85 -10.54 7.08
C PRO A 256 -18.74 -11.61 7.15
N LEU A 257 -17.55 -11.18 7.56
CA LEU A 257 -16.47 -12.07 7.93
C LEU A 257 -16.56 -12.41 9.43
N HIS A 258 -16.32 -13.66 9.77
CA HIS A 258 -16.32 -14.15 11.15
C HIS A 258 -14.91 -14.11 11.74
N PHE A 259 -14.73 -13.30 12.78
CA PHE A 259 -13.48 -13.13 13.53
C PHE A 259 -13.59 -13.85 14.88
N HIS A 260 -12.70 -14.81 15.12
CA HIS A 260 -12.56 -15.53 16.39
C HIS A 260 -11.16 -15.33 16.98
N THR A 261 -11.05 -15.15 18.29
CA THR A 261 -9.76 -15.13 19.02
C THR A 261 -9.92 -15.73 20.42
N GLU A 262 -8.87 -16.41 20.92
CA GLU A 262 -8.81 -16.92 22.30
C GLU A 262 -8.07 -15.97 23.27
N ASN A 263 -7.46 -14.89 22.78
CA ASN A 263 -6.60 -13.99 23.56
C ASN A 263 -6.92 -12.49 23.39
N ALA A 264 -8.20 -12.14 23.23
CA ALA A 264 -8.64 -10.75 23.15
C ALA A 264 -8.27 -9.93 24.39
N GLN A 265 -7.66 -8.76 24.18
CA GLN A 265 -7.32 -7.79 25.22
C GLN A 265 -8.44 -6.75 25.42
N THR A 266 -9.68 -7.21 25.62
CA THR A 266 -10.90 -6.38 25.76
C THR A 266 -10.78 -5.27 26.81
N GLY A 267 -10.14 -5.56 27.95
CA GLY A 267 -9.95 -4.62 29.06
C GLY A 267 -9.02 -3.42 28.76
N GLN A 268 -8.40 -3.36 27.58
CA GLN A 268 -7.56 -2.24 27.13
C GLN A 268 -8.25 -1.37 26.07
N MET A 269 -9.44 -1.76 25.58
CA MET A 269 -10.12 -1.07 24.48
C MET A 269 -10.53 0.37 24.84
N ARG A 270 -10.36 1.27 23.87
CA ARG A 270 -10.83 2.65 23.88
C ARG A 270 -12.33 2.70 23.66
N GLU A 271 -13.06 3.43 24.52
CA GLU A 271 -14.48 3.70 24.29
C GLU A 271 -14.68 4.62 23.08
N LYS A 272 -15.49 4.19 22.09
CA LYS A 272 -15.92 5.04 20.96
C LYS A 272 -16.92 6.10 21.43
N THR A 273 -16.70 7.35 21.05
CA THR A 273 -17.60 8.49 21.34
C THR A 273 -18.69 8.63 20.28
N ALA A 274 -19.77 9.36 20.58
CA ALA A 274 -20.77 9.69 19.57
C ALA A 274 -20.18 10.64 18.51
N ASN A 275 -20.57 10.46 17.25
CA ASN A 275 -20.12 11.32 16.15
C ASN A 275 -20.70 12.74 16.30
N PRO A 276 -19.89 13.81 16.22
CA PRO A 276 -20.38 15.19 16.28
C PRO A 276 -21.15 15.61 15.01
N LEU A 277 -20.99 14.88 13.90
CA LEU A 277 -21.66 15.17 12.63
C LEU A 277 -23.04 14.53 12.57
N THR A 278 -24.01 15.25 11.99
CA THR A 278 -25.40 14.78 11.85
C THR A 278 -25.97 14.93 10.44
N GLN A 279 -25.16 15.39 9.48
CA GLN A 279 -25.59 15.65 8.11
C GLN A 279 -24.98 14.62 7.15
N SER A 280 -25.82 14.00 6.34
CA SER A 280 -25.42 13.11 5.26
C SER A 280 -25.10 13.88 3.98
N PHE A 281 -24.26 13.28 3.13
CA PHE A 281 -23.82 13.83 1.85
C PHE A 281 -24.07 12.83 0.73
N GLN A 282 -24.48 13.31 -0.45
CA GLN A 282 -24.67 12.49 -1.64
C GLN A 282 -23.52 12.72 -2.62
N LEU A 283 -22.93 11.63 -3.08
CA LEU A 283 -21.89 11.58 -4.09
C LEU A 283 -22.47 10.93 -5.35
N PHE A 284 -22.53 11.69 -6.43
CA PHE A 284 -23.16 11.27 -7.69
C PHE A 284 -22.13 10.63 -8.64
N PRO A 285 -22.54 9.73 -9.54
CA PRO A 285 -21.63 9.06 -10.48
C PRO A 285 -20.95 10.05 -11.43
N ASN A 286 -19.65 9.86 -11.66
CA ASN A 286 -18.77 10.76 -12.41
C ASN A 286 -18.73 12.18 -11.78
N SER A 287 -18.74 12.24 -10.44
CA SER A 287 -18.59 13.47 -9.67
C SER A 287 -17.22 14.12 -9.91
N GLU A 288 -17.16 15.45 -9.82
CA GLU A 288 -15.89 16.12 -9.57
C GLU A 288 -15.37 15.66 -8.20
N THR A 289 -14.06 15.47 -8.07
CA THR A 289 -13.41 15.09 -6.82
C THR A 289 -13.76 16.08 -5.71
N LEU A 290 -14.36 15.58 -4.63
CA LEU A 290 -14.73 16.36 -3.45
C LEU A 290 -13.66 16.23 -2.37
N VAL A 291 -13.37 17.32 -1.65
CA VAL A 291 -12.32 17.37 -0.63
C VAL A 291 -12.92 17.54 0.76
N ALA A 292 -12.59 16.62 1.68
CA ALA A 292 -12.98 16.67 3.08
C ALA A 292 -12.38 17.90 3.78
N GLY A 293 -13.19 18.60 4.56
CA GLY A 293 -12.88 19.90 5.16
C GLY A 293 -13.17 21.11 4.24
N VAL A 294 -13.39 20.89 2.93
CA VAL A 294 -13.66 21.95 1.94
C VAL A 294 -15.09 21.88 1.41
N ASP A 295 -15.46 20.77 0.78
CA ASP A 295 -16.77 20.57 0.13
C ASP A 295 -17.80 19.92 1.07
N PHE A 296 -17.32 19.10 1.99
CA PHE A 296 -18.06 18.47 3.08
C PHE A 296 -17.14 18.36 4.32
N PRO A 297 -17.66 18.20 5.55
CA PRO A 297 -16.82 18.07 6.75
C PRO A 297 -15.89 16.85 6.69
N ALA A 298 -14.68 16.98 7.22
CA ALA A 298 -13.90 15.81 7.62
C ALA A 298 -14.66 15.05 8.73
N GLY A 299 -14.64 13.72 8.71
CA GLY A 299 -15.53 12.90 9.51
C GLY A 299 -15.39 11.40 9.32
N VAL A 300 -16.15 10.64 10.10
CA VAL A 300 -16.33 9.19 9.91
C VAL A 300 -17.74 8.92 9.40
N TYR A 301 -17.84 8.13 8.33
CA TYR A 301 -19.07 7.90 7.58
C TYR A 301 -19.32 6.42 7.30
N ASP A 302 -20.56 5.98 7.48
CA ASP A 302 -21.07 4.80 6.82
C ASP A 302 -21.48 5.19 5.39
N VAL A 303 -20.96 4.49 4.40
CA VAL A 303 -21.31 4.68 2.98
C VAL A 303 -22.39 3.67 2.60
N TYR A 304 -23.36 4.11 1.81
CA TYR A 304 -24.41 3.25 1.24
C TYR A 304 -24.46 3.44 -0.28
N ALA A 305 -24.50 2.33 -1.03
CA ALA A 305 -24.75 2.35 -2.47
C ALA A 305 -26.23 2.66 -2.75
N GLU A 306 -26.47 3.54 -3.72
CA GLU A 306 -27.80 3.98 -4.12
C GLU A 306 -27.95 4.05 -5.64
N GLY A 307 -29.20 4.16 -6.10
CA GLY A 307 -29.56 4.46 -7.49
C GLY A 307 -29.98 3.24 -8.31
N ASP A 308 -30.05 3.44 -9.62
CA ASP A 308 -30.38 2.40 -10.61
C ASP A 308 -29.12 1.73 -11.20
N GLU A 309 -27.92 2.21 -10.82
CA GLU A 309 -26.64 1.65 -11.27
C GLU A 309 -26.24 0.45 -10.40
N THR A 310 -25.88 -0.65 -11.05
CA THR A 310 -25.78 -1.98 -10.41
C THR A 310 -24.51 -2.15 -9.59
N LEU A 311 -23.43 -1.48 -9.99
CA LEU A 311 -22.10 -1.53 -9.38
C LEU A 311 -21.41 -0.17 -9.56
N GLY A 312 -20.87 0.37 -8.48
CA GLY A 312 -20.03 1.56 -8.47
C GLY A 312 -18.71 1.34 -7.73
N MET A 313 -17.77 2.26 -7.94
CA MET A 313 -16.50 2.33 -7.24
C MET A 313 -16.38 3.67 -6.53
N LEU A 314 -16.17 3.64 -5.22
CA LEU A 314 -15.79 4.81 -4.44
C LEU A 314 -14.26 4.91 -4.42
N CYS A 315 -13.71 5.91 -5.11
CA CYS A 315 -12.29 6.21 -5.12
C CYS A 315 -11.98 7.19 -3.98
N CYS A 316 -11.09 6.80 -3.07
CA CYS A 316 -10.67 7.62 -1.93
C CYS A 316 -9.15 7.83 -1.96
N GLN A 317 -8.69 9.08 -1.88
CA GLN A 317 -7.32 9.41 -1.51
C GLN A 317 -7.30 9.83 -0.04
N LEU A 318 -7.00 8.86 0.83
CA LEU A 318 -7.07 8.99 2.28
C LEU A 318 -5.79 9.61 2.82
N ARG A 319 -5.90 10.73 3.55
CA ARG A 319 -4.76 11.46 4.12
C ARG A 319 -4.43 10.96 5.52
N TYR A 320 -3.16 10.67 5.78
CA TYR A 320 -2.64 10.36 7.13
C TYR A 320 -1.76 11.48 7.70
N GLU A 321 -1.28 12.41 6.87
CA GLU A 321 -0.57 13.63 7.31
C GLU A 321 -0.70 14.77 6.25
N GLU A 322 -0.04 15.92 6.47
CA GLU A 322 -0.12 17.09 5.57
C GLU A 322 0.33 16.80 4.12
N GLU A 323 1.30 15.90 3.90
CA GLU A 323 1.81 15.53 2.57
C GLU A 323 1.59 14.05 2.20
N GLY A 324 1.29 13.18 3.17
CA GLY A 324 1.13 11.73 3.02
C GLY A 324 -0.32 11.29 2.82
N SER A 325 -0.52 10.36 1.89
CA SER A 325 -1.82 9.74 1.59
C SER A 325 -1.68 8.40 0.89
N PHE A 326 -2.71 7.56 0.97
CA PHE A 326 -2.83 6.32 0.20
C PHE A 326 -4.17 6.28 -0.54
N SER A 327 -4.21 5.54 -1.65
CA SER A 327 -5.45 5.33 -2.40
C SER A 327 -6.18 4.10 -1.85
N ASN A 328 -7.47 4.23 -1.60
CA ASN A 328 -8.37 3.11 -1.30
C ASN A 328 -9.53 3.10 -2.31
N TYR A 329 -9.91 1.93 -2.81
CA TYR A 329 -10.93 1.77 -3.83
C TYR A 329 -11.97 0.79 -3.33
N ILE A 330 -13.18 1.27 -3.03
CA ILE A 330 -14.23 0.46 -2.41
C ILE A 330 -15.29 0.16 -3.47
N MET A 331 -15.40 -1.12 -3.85
CA MET A 331 -16.40 -1.59 -4.81
C MET A 331 -17.71 -1.92 -4.09
N MET A 332 -18.82 -1.34 -4.53
CA MET A 332 -20.13 -1.51 -3.89
C MET A 332 -21.25 -1.60 -4.93
N GLY A 333 -22.27 -2.43 -4.67
CA GLY A 333 -23.43 -2.60 -5.54
C GLY A 333 -24.74 -2.31 -4.82
N VAL A 334 -25.84 -2.12 -5.56
CA VAL A 334 -27.17 -1.87 -4.97
C VAL A 334 -27.92 -3.16 -4.57
N GLY A 335 -27.24 -4.32 -4.63
CA GLY A 335 -27.77 -5.61 -4.18
C GLY A 335 -28.70 -6.29 -5.20
N ASP A 336 -28.25 -6.38 -6.45
CA ASP A 336 -29.00 -7.01 -7.55
C ASP A 336 -28.43 -8.38 -7.99
N GLU A 337 -29.13 -9.05 -8.90
CA GLU A 337 -28.76 -10.37 -9.45
C GLU A 337 -27.55 -10.32 -10.42
N GLN A 338 -27.11 -9.15 -10.86
CA GLN A 338 -25.99 -9.01 -11.80
C GLN A 338 -24.64 -8.98 -11.07
N TYR A 339 -24.60 -8.42 -9.86
CA TYR A 339 -23.41 -8.28 -9.01
C TYR A 339 -23.68 -8.67 -7.54
N PRO A 340 -24.16 -9.90 -7.26
CA PRO A 340 -24.58 -10.33 -5.93
C PRO A 340 -23.42 -10.47 -4.92
N GLU A 341 -22.16 -10.37 -5.34
CA GLU A 341 -20.98 -10.53 -4.48
C GLU A 341 -20.56 -9.25 -3.73
N TYR A 342 -21.05 -8.07 -4.14
CA TYR A 342 -20.61 -6.77 -3.59
C TYR A 342 -21.46 -6.28 -2.42
N SER A 343 -20.83 -5.61 -1.46
CA SER A 343 -21.51 -4.95 -0.34
C SER A 343 -22.41 -3.80 -0.79
N THR A 344 -23.55 -3.64 -0.11
CA THR A 344 -24.44 -2.48 -0.28
C THR A 344 -24.13 -1.32 0.67
N SER A 345 -23.34 -1.57 1.72
CA SER A 345 -22.86 -0.55 2.66
C SER A 345 -21.43 -0.82 3.11
N TYR A 346 -20.68 0.24 3.41
CA TYR A 346 -19.32 0.19 3.94
C TYR A 346 -19.24 0.99 5.25
N LYS A 347 -18.77 0.38 6.33
CA LYS A 347 -18.80 0.94 7.69
C LYS A 347 -17.56 1.75 8.05
N ASN A 348 -17.76 2.81 8.84
CA ASN A 348 -16.71 3.63 9.46
C ASN A 348 -15.61 4.16 8.49
N LEU A 349 -15.93 4.56 7.26
CA LEU A 349 -14.95 5.22 6.37
C LEU A 349 -14.48 6.53 7.02
N VAL A 350 -13.19 6.62 7.35
CA VAL A 350 -12.59 7.80 7.99
C VAL A 350 -12.02 8.74 6.92
N LEU A 351 -12.48 9.98 6.91
CA LEU A 351 -12.08 11.02 5.96
C LEU A 351 -11.50 12.20 6.74
N SER A 352 -10.18 12.23 6.87
CA SER A 352 -9.43 13.34 7.46
C SER A 352 -9.43 14.58 6.55
N GLU A 353 -9.04 15.74 7.08
CA GLU A 353 -9.00 16.99 6.32
C GLU A 353 -8.07 16.86 5.10
N GLY A 354 -8.52 17.34 3.94
CA GLY A 354 -7.81 17.18 2.67
C GLY A 354 -7.88 15.79 2.05
N SER A 355 -8.59 14.82 2.64
CA SER A 355 -8.90 13.55 1.96
C SER A 355 -9.83 13.79 0.78
N GLU A 356 -9.56 13.14 -0.35
CA GLU A 356 -10.28 13.35 -1.61
C GLU A 356 -11.17 12.14 -1.93
N ILE A 357 -12.40 12.36 -2.39
CA ILE A 357 -13.33 11.29 -2.79
C ILE A 357 -13.99 11.56 -4.14
N SER A 358 -14.22 10.52 -4.94
CA SER A 358 -15.05 10.56 -6.16
C SER A 358 -15.77 9.23 -6.38
N ALA A 359 -16.90 9.27 -7.10
CA ALA A 359 -17.66 8.07 -7.44
C ALA A 359 -17.60 7.77 -8.93
N ASP A 360 -17.07 6.61 -9.28
CA ASP A 360 -17.10 6.06 -10.64
C ASP A 360 -18.27 5.08 -10.77
N TYR A 361 -19.12 5.31 -11.78
CA TYR A 361 -20.23 4.41 -12.18
C TYR A 361 -21.34 4.10 -11.15
N GLY A 362 -21.37 4.71 -9.97
CA GLY A 362 -22.46 4.57 -9.00
C GLY A 362 -22.75 5.83 -8.18
N GLN A 363 -23.89 5.85 -7.49
CA GLN A 363 -24.25 6.88 -6.51
C GLN A 363 -24.04 6.34 -5.10
N PHE A 364 -23.52 7.19 -4.20
CA PHE A 364 -23.32 6.86 -2.79
C PHE A 364 -23.91 7.92 -1.87
N THR A 365 -24.45 7.49 -0.74
CA THR A 365 -24.75 8.38 0.40
C THR A 365 -23.79 8.10 1.54
N LEU A 366 -23.06 9.14 1.96
CA LEU A 366 -22.22 9.16 3.15
C LEU A 366 -23.10 9.63 4.32
N VAL A 367 -23.33 8.75 5.31
CA VAL A 367 -24.08 9.06 6.54
C VAL A 367 -23.08 9.04 7.70
N PRO A 368 -23.02 10.06 8.58
CA PRO A 368 -22.15 10.01 9.76
C PRO A 368 -22.38 8.72 10.57
N SER A 369 -21.32 7.92 10.78
CA SER A 369 -21.41 6.69 11.59
C SER A 369 -21.84 7.04 13.02
N GLU A 370 -22.59 6.17 13.71
CA GLU A 370 -23.13 6.50 15.06
C GLU A 370 -22.03 6.87 16.07
N LYS A 371 -20.90 6.16 16.01
CA LYS A 371 -19.78 6.30 16.95
C LYS A 371 -18.43 6.28 16.24
N ILE A 372 -17.47 7.03 16.80
CA ILE A 372 -16.14 7.25 16.24
C ILE A 372 -15.04 6.92 17.26
N VAL A 373 -13.86 6.57 16.77
CA VAL A 373 -12.68 6.25 17.59
C VAL A 373 -11.97 7.52 18.07
N THR A 374 -12.01 8.58 17.26
CA THR A 374 -11.28 9.84 17.44
C THR A 374 -11.92 10.93 16.58
N GLU A 375 -11.82 12.19 17.00
CA GLU A 375 -12.08 13.38 16.16
C GLU A 375 -10.80 13.88 15.47
N ASP A 376 -9.63 13.41 15.91
CA ASP A 376 -8.37 13.58 15.17
C ASP A 376 -8.30 12.46 14.12
N TYR A 377 -8.85 12.73 12.95
CA TYR A 377 -8.98 11.72 11.88
C TYR A 377 -7.64 11.32 11.25
N TYR A 378 -6.59 12.13 11.40
CA TYR A 378 -5.23 11.68 11.05
C TYR A 378 -4.74 10.61 12.02
N SER A 379 -5.06 10.76 13.32
CA SER A 379 -4.70 9.80 14.36
C SER A 379 -5.34 8.40 14.19
N TYR A 380 -6.23 8.21 13.20
CA TYR A 380 -6.77 6.90 12.85
C TYR A 380 -5.79 6.08 11.98
N TYR A 381 -4.90 6.76 11.26
CA TYR A 381 -3.92 6.18 10.34
C TYR A 381 -2.49 6.29 10.88
N GLU A 382 -2.28 6.34 12.20
CA GLU A 382 -0.93 6.51 12.78
C GLU A 382 0.03 5.37 12.41
N ASN A 383 -0.46 4.14 12.26
CA ASN A 383 0.37 3.02 11.83
C ASN A 383 0.56 2.97 10.29
N PHE A 384 0.51 4.11 9.59
CA PHE A 384 0.78 4.24 8.14
C PHE A 384 2.01 5.13 7.82
N TYR A 385 2.75 5.61 8.83
CA TYR A 385 3.91 6.50 8.70
C TYR A 385 5.23 5.94 9.27
#